data_AF-A0A2D7BQD3-F1
#
_entry.id   AF-A0A2D7BQD3-F1
#
_cell.length_a   1.000
_cell.length_b   1.000
_cell.length_c   1.000
_cell.angle_alpha   90.00
_cell.angle_beta   90.00
_cell.angle_gamma   90.00
#
_symmetry.space_group_name_H-M   'P 1'
#
loop_
_entity.id
_entity.type
_entity.pdbx_description
1 polymer ?
#
loop_
_entity_poly.entity_id
_entity_poly.type
_entity_poly.pdbx_seq_one_letter_code
_entity_poly.pdbx_strand_id
1 'polypeptide(L)' 'MGFEKDIESLKIALTETEFRIKKLEEHKEIINKLLRDNKTEESWINETRIRLVRNIRNLQKKRDMIFRELES' A
#
# COMPACT_ATOMS: atom_id res chain seq x y z
N MET A 1 3.45 4.88 31.88
CA MET A 1 4.24 5.29 30.68
C MET A 1 4.15 4.31 29.50
N GLY A 2 3.20 3.35 29.46
CA GLY A 2 3.04 2.45 28.30
C GLY A 2 2.17 3.04 27.18
N PHE A 3 1.00 3.56 27.57
CA PHE A 3 -0.06 3.96 26.64
C PHE A 3 0.34 5.06 25.63
N GLU A 4 1.04 6.11 26.06
CA GLU A 4 1.51 7.18 25.15
C GLU A 4 2.50 6.66 24.10
N LYS A 5 3.37 5.72 24.49
CA LYS A 5 4.35 5.10 23.59
C LYS A 5 3.66 4.19 22.57
N ASP A 6 2.59 3.52 22.98
CA ASP A 6 1.80 2.66 22.11
C ASP A 6 1.04 3.50 21.06
N ILE A 7 0.46 4.63 21.46
CA ILE A 7 -0.17 5.60 20.54
C ILE A 7 0.84 6.16 19.54
N GLU A 8 2.02 6.58 20.01
CA GLU A 8 3.08 7.09 19.13
C GLU A 8 3.49 6.03 18.09
N SER A 9 3.62 4.77 18.54
CA SER A 9 3.96 3.64 17.67
C SER A 9 2.88 3.37 16.63
N LEU A 10 1.61 3.49 16.98
CA LEU A 10 0.48 3.36 16.05
C LEU A 10 0.46 4.49 15.02
N LYS A 11 0.74 5.74 15.41
CA LYS A 11 0.83 6.88 14.48
C LYS A 11 1.97 6.72 13.47
N ILE A 12 3.13 6.23 13.93
CA ILE A 12 4.27 5.91 13.05
C ILE A 12 3.87 4.80 12.08
N ALA A 13 3.30 3.70 12.59
CA ALA A 13 2.87 2.58 11.76
C ALA A 13 1.81 2.99 10.72
N LEU A 14 0.91 3.90 11.08
CA LEU A 14 -0.08 4.46 10.16
C LEU A 14 0.61 5.24 9.03
N THR A 15 1.49 6.17 9.38
CA THR A 15 2.24 7.01 8.43
C THR A 15 3.08 6.17 7.46
N GLU A 16 3.80 5.17 7.98
CA GLU A 16 4.59 4.25 7.16
C GLU A 16 3.71 3.43 6.21
N THR A 17 2.55 2.97 6.69
CA THR A 17 1.61 2.19 5.87
C THR A 17 1.04 3.04 4.74
N GLU A 18 0.66 4.29 5.01
CA GLU A 18 0.18 5.25 4.00
C GLU A 18 1.26 5.58 2.97
N PHE A 19 2.50 5.82 3.42
CA PHE A 19 3.63 6.04 2.52
C PHE A 19 3.87 4.83 1.60
N ARG A 20 3.79 3.61 2.15
CA ARG A 20 3.95 2.38 1.37
C ARG A 20 2.84 2.19 0.34
N ILE A 21 1.59 2.50 0.71
CA ILE A 21 0.46 2.48 -0.24
C ILE A 21 0.74 3.44 -1.39
N LYS A 22 1.11 4.69 -1.10
CA LYS A 22 1.42 5.69 -2.13
C LYS A 22 2.49 5.20 -3.11
N LYS A 23 3.59 4.62 -2.60
CA LYS A 23 4.66 4.06 -3.44
C LYS A 23 4.20 2.92 -4.33
N LEU A 24 3.31 2.06 -3.85
CA LEU A 24 2.76 0.97 -4.65
C LEU A 24 1.76 1.48 -5.69
N GLU A 25 1.00 2.54 -5.40
CA GLU A 25 0.15 3.20 -6.39
C GLU A 25 0.97 3.86 -7.50
N GLU A 26 2.04 4.59 -7.17
CA GLU A 26 3.00 5.12 -8.14
C GLU A 26 3.55 4.00 -9.06
N HIS A 27 3.94 2.86 -8.49
CA HIS A 27 4.42 1.72 -9.26
C HIS A 27 3.33 1.11 -10.16
N LYS A 28 2.10 0.99 -9.66
CA LYS A 28 0.96 0.50 -10.45
C LYS A 28 0.67 1.42 -11.63
N GLU A 29 0.82 2.74 -11.49
CA GLU A 29 0.67 3.68 -12.59
C GLU A 29 1.74 3.47 -13.68
N ILE A 30 2.99 3.25 -13.31
CA ILE A 30 4.08 2.93 -14.25
C ILE A 30 3.75 1.65 -15.02
N ILE A 31 3.34 0.60 -14.31
CA ILE A 31 2.94 -0.68 -14.90
C ILE A 31 1.76 -0.51 -15.87
N ASN A 32 0.75 0.29 -15.51
CA ASN A 32 -0.38 0.58 -16.38
C ASN A 32 0.02 1.38 -17.64
N LYS A 33 1.07 2.22 -17.57
CA LYS A 33 1.61 2.93 -18.74
C LYS A 33 2.35 1.97 -19.66
N LEU A 34 3.19 1.10 -19.11
CA LEU A 34 3.91 0.07 -19.87
C LEU A 34 2.97 -0.88 -20.61
N LEU A 35 1.87 -1.29 -19.95
CA LEU A 35 0.80 -2.08 -20.56
C LEU A 35 0.12 -1.35 -21.72
N ARG A 36 -0.21 -0.06 -21.55
CA ARG A 36 -0.83 0.75 -22.61
C ARG A 36 0.06 0.91 -23.83
N ASP A 37 1.36 1.05 -23.61
CA ASP A 37 2.32 1.27 -24.68
C ASP A 37 2.74 -0.03 -25.38
N ASN A 38 2.21 -1.20 -24.98
CA ASN A 38 2.62 -2.55 -25.44
C ASN A 38 4.14 -2.77 -25.37
N LYS A 39 4.82 -2.13 -24.41
CA LYS A 39 6.29 -2.11 -24.29
C LYS A 39 6.87 -3.35 -23.62
N THR A 40 6.05 -4.34 -23.25
CA THR A 40 6.48 -5.46 -22.41
C THR A 40 5.62 -6.69 -22.64
N GLU A 41 6.16 -7.87 -22.34
CA GLU A 41 5.44 -9.14 -22.41
C GLU A 41 4.21 -9.11 -21.49
N GLU A 42 3.03 -9.19 -22.10
CA GLU A 42 1.73 -8.91 -21.48
C GLU A 42 1.44 -9.82 -20.27
N SER A 43 1.96 -11.04 -20.28
CA SER A 43 1.81 -12.04 -19.21
C SER A 43 2.44 -11.57 -17.88
N TRP A 44 3.76 -11.32 -17.87
CA TRP A 44 4.50 -10.97 -16.65
C TRP A 44 4.03 -9.64 -16.04
N ILE A 45 3.73 -8.67 -16.91
CA ILE A 45 3.31 -7.35 -16.46
C ILE A 45 1.88 -7.37 -15.89
N ASN A 46 0.99 -8.21 -16.43
CA ASN A 46 -0.34 -8.43 -15.84
C ASN A 46 -0.26 -9.12 -14.49
N GLU A 47 0.59 -10.14 -14.33
CA GLU A 47 0.81 -10.76 -13.02
C GLU A 47 1.32 -9.74 -11.99
N THR A 48 2.29 -8.91 -12.38
CA THR A 48 2.85 -7.86 -11.53
C THR A 48 1.76 -6.87 -11.12
N ARG A 49 0.89 -6.45 -12.06
CA ARG A 49 -0.27 -5.59 -11.78
C ARG A 49 -1.25 -6.24 -10.79
N ILE A 50 -1.57 -7.52 -10.95
CA ILE A 50 -2.46 -8.26 -10.04
C ILE A 50 -1.87 -8.29 -8.63
N ARG A 51 -0.57 -8.60 -8.49
CA ARG A 51 0.13 -8.61 -7.20
C ARG A 51 0.13 -7.23 -6.54
N LEU A 52 0.39 -6.17 -7.31
CA LEU A 52 0.33 -4.79 -6.80
C LEU A 52 -1.06 -4.43 -6.26
N VAL A 53 -2.12 -4.75 -7.00
CA VAL A 53 -3.50 -4.48 -6.55
C VAL A 53 -3.83 -5.23 -5.25
N ARG A 54 -3.43 -6.50 -5.14
CA ARG A 54 -3.62 -7.28 -3.91
C ARG A 54 -2.86 -6.69 -2.73
N ASN A 55 -1.61 -6.30 -2.94
CA ASN A 55 -0.76 -5.71 -1.90
C ASN A 55 -1.31 -4.37 -1.40
N ILE A 56 -1.74 -3.50 -2.32
CA ILE A 56 -2.37 -2.21 -1.96
C ILE A 56 -3.62 -2.45 -1.12
N ARG A 57 -4.51 -3.36 -1.54
CA ARG A 57 -5.73 -3.68 -0.77
C ARG A 57 -5.42 -4.22 0.63
N ASN A 58 -4.41 -5.07 0.77
CA ASN A 58 -4.01 -5.60 2.06
C ASN A 58 -3.45 -4.51 2.98
N LEU A 59 -2.66 -3.58 2.43
CA LEU A 59 -2.16 -2.44 3.19
C LEU A 59 -3.27 -1.47 3.56
N GLN A 60 -4.25 -1.23 2.69
CA GLN A 60 -5.43 -0.42 3.00
C GLN A 60 -6.20 -1.02 4.18
N LYS A 61 -6.42 -2.34 4.20
CA LYS A 61 -7.03 -3.02 5.36
C LYS A 61 -6.21 -2.83 6.64
N LYS A 62 -4.88 -2.96 6.56
CA LYS A 62 -3.98 -2.74 7.71
C LYS A 62 -4.07 -1.28 8.21
N ARG A 63 -4.06 -0.32 7.30
CA ARG A 63 -4.21 1.12 7.56
C ARG A 63 -5.54 1.40 8.27
N ASP A 64 -6.64 0.80 7.79
CA ASP A 64 -7.96 0.94 8.41
C ASP A 64 -8.01 0.33 9.82
N MET A 65 -7.31 -0.79 10.06
CA MET A 65 -7.20 -1.39 11.40
C MET A 65 -6.42 -0.49 12.37
N ILE A 66 -5.24 0.01 11.95
CA ILE A 66 -4.43 0.91 12.78
C ILE A 66 -5.21 2.19 13.10
N PHE A 67 -5.94 2.73 12.12
CA PHE A 67 -6.74 3.92 12.30
C PHE A 67 -7.85 3.71 13.34
N ARG A 68 -8.57 2.59 13.29
CA ARG A 68 -9.60 2.25 14.29
C ARG A 68 -9.02 2.08 15.70
N GLU A 69 -7.84 1.49 15.81
CA GLU A 69 -7.15 1.35 17.10
C GLU A 69 -6.77 2.72 17.69
N LEU A 70 -6.40 3.70 16.85
CA LEU A 70 -6.12 5.06 17.28
C LEU A 70 -7.36 5.87 17.68
N GLU A 71 -8.54 5.51 17.17
CA GLU A 71 -9.82 6.15 17.50
C GLU A 71 -10.53 5.52 18.71
N SER A 72 -10.08 4.36 19.18
CA SER A 72 -10.65 3.61 20.31
C SER A 72 -10.10 4.08 21.65
#